data_AF-A0A2E1S468-F1
#
_entry.id   AF-A0A2E1S468-F1
#
_cell.length_a   1.000
_cell.length_b   1.000
_cell.length_c   1.000
_cell.angle_alpha   90.00
_cell.angle_beta   90.00
_cell.angle_gamma   90.00
#
_symmetry.space_group_name_H-M   'P 1'
#
loop_
_entity.id
_entity.type
_entity.pdbx_description
1 polymer ?
#
loop_
_entity_poly.entity_id
_entity_poly.type
_entity_poly.pdbx_seq_one_letter_code
_entity_poly.pdbx_strand_id
1 'polypeptide(L)'
;MRIILFVFFFFVLALRVHSQEWVIVDIVSQNSKELSIIIDDGGEKLKKKKIKNPSIVNLVNEYQDNGFTLEKVTSGIELDINGSFPLSSNNWGNNFGLSNLTFTNNNRIILWFKKE
;
A
#
# COMPACT_ATOMS: atom_id res chain seq x y z
N MET A 1 -50.92 -1.14 10.97
CA MET A 1 -50.18 -1.90 9.93
C MET A 1 -49.29 -1.04 9.02
N ARG A 2 -49.70 0.17 8.60
CA ARG A 2 -48.89 1.02 7.69
C ARG A 2 -47.51 1.44 8.23
N ILE A 3 -47.40 1.76 9.51
CA ILE A 3 -46.13 2.18 10.14
C ILE A 3 -45.13 1.02 10.21
N ILE A 4 -45.60 -0.18 10.53
CA ILE A 4 -44.75 -1.40 10.60
C ILE A 4 -44.16 -1.71 9.22
N LEU A 5 -44.97 -1.59 8.17
CA LEU A 5 -44.50 -1.78 6.78
C LEU A 5 -43.41 -0.76 6.41
N PHE A 6 -43.56 0.49 6.85
CA PHE A 6 -42.62 1.58 6.58
C PHE A 6 -41.29 1.40 7.32
N VAL A 7 -41.33 0.95 8.57
CA VAL A 7 -40.13 0.62 9.36
C VAL A 7 -39.39 -0.57 8.74
N PHE A 8 -40.12 -1.59 8.29
CA PHE A 8 -39.53 -2.76 7.63
C PHE A 8 -38.85 -2.38 6.30
N PHE A 9 -39.46 -1.49 5.52
CA PHE A 9 -38.90 -1.00 4.27
C PHE A 9 -37.59 -0.22 4.47
N PHE A 10 -37.52 0.63 5.50
CA PHE A 10 -36.28 1.32 5.89
C PHE A 10 -35.18 0.37 6.34
N PHE A 11 -35.55 -0.71 7.05
CA PHE A 11 -34.58 -1.71 7.52
C PHE A 11 -33.96 -2.50 6.36
N VAL A 12 -34.75 -2.85 5.34
CA VAL A 12 -34.24 -3.57 4.16
C VAL A 12 -33.32 -2.68 3.30
N LEU A 13 -33.58 -1.37 3.22
CA LEU A 13 -32.73 -0.42 2.50
C LEU A 13 -31.41 -0.13 3.23
N ALA A 14 -31.45 -0.04 4.56
CA ALA A 14 -30.26 0.22 5.37
C ALA A 14 -29.24 -0.94 5.38
N LEU A 15 -29.65 -2.15 5.00
CA LEU A 15 -28.77 -3.32 4.97
C LEU A 15 -27.90 -3.41 3.71
N ARG A 16 -28.08 -2.53 2.71
CA ARG A 16 -27.19 -2.45 1.55
C ARG A 16 -25.99 -1.55 1.78
N VAL A 17 -25.33 -1.70 2.93
CA VAL A 17 -23.99 -1.15 3.13
C VAL A 17 -23.01 -2.07 2.40
N HIS A 18 -22.88 -1.87 1.09
CA HIS A 18 -21.78 -2.47 0.34
C HIS A 18 -20.51 -1.73 0.76
N SER A 19 -19.65 -2.41 1.52
CA SER A 19 -18.30 -1.90 1.77
C SER A 19 -17.47 -2.14 0.52
N GLN A 20 -17.01 -1.06 -0.10
CA GLN A 20 -16.11 -1.13 -1.24
C GLN A 20 -14.81 -1.83 -0.83
N GLU A 21 -14.50 -2.97 -1.44
CA GLU A 21 -13.26 -3.71 -1.17
C GLU A 21 -12.12 -3.12 -2.03
N TRP A 22 -11.00 -2.79 -1.37
CA TRP A 22 -9.81 -2.20 -1.98
C TRP A 22 -8.59 -3.07 -1.68
N VAL A 23 -7.71 -3.18 -2.66
CA VAL A 23 -6.38 -3.76 -2.49
C VAL A 23 -5.36 -2.82 -3.11
N ILE A 24 -4.33 -2.47 -2.35
CA ILE A 24 -3.22 -1.64 -2.79
C ILE A 24 -1.99 -2.52 -2.90
N VAL A 25 -1.39 -2.55 -4.08
CA VAL A 25 -0.17 -3.31 -4.34
C VAL A 25 0.95 -2.33 -4.62
N ASP A 26 1.89 -2.25 -3.69
CA ASP A 26 3.04 -1.38 -3.77
C ASP A 26 4.27 -2.19 -4.23
N ILE A 27 4.76 -1.86 -5.43
CA ILE A 27 5.96 -2.41 -6.02
C ILE A 27 7.16 -1.64 -5.48
N VAL A 28 7.87 -2.28 -4.56
CA VAL A 28 9.04 -1.73 -3.87
C VAL A 28 10.26 -1.77 -4.78
N SER A 29 10.46 -2.90 -5.46
CA SER A 29 11.60 -3.07 -6.37
C SER A 29 11.31 -4.11 -7.44
N GLN A 30 11.90 -3.92 -8.61
CA GLN A 30 11.84 -4.83 -9.74
C GLN A 30 13.23 -5.00 -10.31
N ASN A 31 13.66 -6.24 -10.49
CA ASN A 31 14.82 -6.59 -11.31
C ASN A 31 14.45 -7.72 -12.28
N SER A 32 15.39 -8.20 -13.08
CA SER A 32 15.13 -9.23 -14.09
C SER A 32 14.72 -10.59 -13.53
N LYS A 33 14.90 -10.82 -12.22
CA LYS A 33 14.65 -12.11 -11.55
C LYS A 33 13.57 -12.04 -10.48
N GLU A 34 13.30 -10.88 -9.90
CA GLU A 34 12.32 -10.75 -8.84
C GLU A 34 11.59 -9.40 -8.85
N LEU A 35 10.33 -9.46 -8.42
CA LEU A 35 9.48 -8.32 -8.09
C LEU A 35 9.16 -8.41 -6.59
N SER A 36 9.59 -7.41 -5.82
CA SER A 36 9.28 -7.29 -4.40
C SER A 36 8.09 -6.37 -4.23
N ILE A 37 7.03 -6.87 -3.59
CA ILE A 37 5.78 -6.14 -3.41
C ILE A 37 5.34 -6.11 -1.95
N ILE A 38 4.60 -5.08 -1.59
CA ILE A 38 3.85 -4.94 -0.36
C ILE A 38 2.37 -4.85 -0.74
N ILE A 39 1.52 -5.62 -0.06
CA ILE A 39 0.09 -5.70 -0.32
C ILE A 39 -0.63 -5.20 0.93
N ASP A 40 -1.53 -4.26 0.73
CA ASP A 40 -2.49 -3.76 1.71
C ASP A 40 -3.91 -4.11 1.23
N ASP A 41 -4.61 -4.96 1.98
CA ASP A 41 -5.98 -5.39 1.71
C ASP A 41 -6.97 -4.81 2.73
N GLY A 42 -6.59 -3.74 3.45
CA GLY A 42 -7.39 -3.14 4.52
C GLY A 42 -7.39 -3.92 5.83
N GLY A 43 -6.57 -4.97 5.94
CA GLY A 43 -6.31 -5.69 7.20
C GLY A 43 -5.35 -4.95 8.13
N GLU A 44 -5.12 -5.51 9.33
CA GLU A 44 -4.23 -4.87 10.33
C GLU A 44 -2.74 -4.87 9.95
N LYS A 45 -2.32 -5.72 9.00
CA LYS A 45 -0.90 -5.93 8.68
C LYS A 45 -0.64 -5.99 7.19
N LEU A 46 0.37 -5.23 6.76
CA LEU A 46 0.89 -5.26 5.40
C LEU A 46 1.58 -6.60 5.10
N LYS A 47 1.26 -7.19 3.95
CA LYS A 47 1.83 -8.45 3.49
C LYS A 47 2.98 -8.19 2.53
N LYS A 48 4.16 -8.76 2.79
CA LYS A 48 5.34 -8.65 1.92
C LYS A 48 5.49 -9.92 1.09
N LYS A 49 5.62 -9.80 -0.23
CA LYS A 49 5.77 -10.95 -1.15
C LYS A 49 6.90 -10.69 -2.15
N LYS A 50 7.60 -11.75 -2.53
CA LYS A 50 8.58 -11.75 -3.63
C LYS A 50 8.11 -12.68 -4.73
N ILE A 51 8.11 -12.20 -5.97
CA ILE A 51 7.66 -12.95 -7.15
C ILE A 51 8.85 -13.15 -8.08
N LYS A 52 9.16 -14.40 -8.44
CA LYS A 52 10.35 -14.76 -9.26
C LYS A 52 10.21 -14.49 -10.76
N ASN A 53 9.02 -14.17 -11.25
CA ASN A 53 8.80 -13.78 -12.64
C ASN A 53 8.26 -12.34 -12.63
N PRO A 54 9.11 -11.32 -12.90
CA PRO A 54 8.86 -9.94 -12.49
C PRO A 54 7.87 -9.17 -13.39
N SER A 55 6.82 -9.81 -13.92
CA SER A 55 5.85 -9.13 -14.78
C SER A 55 4.76 -8.45 -13.97
N ILE A 56 4.77 -7.11 -13.96
CA ILE A 56 3.69 -6.28 -13.40
C ILE A 56 2.37 -6.56 -14.12
N VAL A 57 2.41 -6.77 -15.45
CA VAL A 57 1.22 -7.09 -16.24
C VAL A 57 0.58 -8.39 -15.77
N ASN A 58 1.39 -9.42 -15.49
CA ASN A 58 0.86 -10.69 -14.98
C ASN A 58 0.25 -10.53 -13.59
N LEU A 59 0.85 -9.67 -12.75
CA LEU A 59 0.30 -9.35 -11.44
C LEU A 59 -1.05 -8.64 -11.55
N VAL A 60 -1.18 -7.67 -12.46
CA VAL A 60 -2.45 -6.99 -12.73
C VAL A 60 -3.50 -7.99 -13.20
N ASN A 61 -3.15 -8.88 -14.12
CA ASN A 61 -4.06 -9.91 -14.61
C ASN A 61 -4.50 -10.88 -13.49
N GLU A 62 -3.58 -11.29 -12.61
CA GLU A 62 -3.92 -12.13 -11.44
C GLU A 62 -4.98 -11.48 -10.55
N TYR A 63 -4.88 -10.18 -10.28
CA TYR A 63 -5.90 -9.47 -9.49
C TYR A 63 -7.20 -9.29 -10.27
N GLN A 64 -7.14 -9.07 -11.58
CA GLN A 64 -8.32 -9.01 -12.44
C GLN A 64 -9.09 -10.33 -12.50
N ASP A 65 -8.39 -11.46 -12.58
CA ASP A 65 -8.99 -12.79 -12.54
C ASP A 65 -9.67 -13.07 -11.18
N ASN A 66 -9.21 -12.42 -10.11
CA ASN A 66 -9.81 -12.47 -8.77
C ASN A 66 -11.00 -11.50 -8.58
N GLY A 67 -11.41 -10.81 -9.64
CA GLY A 67 -12.56 -9.90 -9.65
C GLY A 67 -12.23 -8.46 -9.25
N PHE A 68 -10.95 -8.09 -9.12
CA PHE A 68 -10.56 -6.70 -8.88
C PHE A 68 -10.33 -5.95 -10.19
N THR A 69 -10.77 -4.71 -10.29
CA THR A 69 -10.43 -3.81 -11.40
C THR A 69 -9.29 -2.89 -10.98
N LEU A 70 -8.32 -2.69 -11.87
CA LEU A 70 -7.25 -1.70 -11.66
C LEU A 70 -7.84 -0.30 -11.88
N GLU A 71 -8.03 0.44 -10.79
CA GLU A 71 -8.63 1.78 -10.79
C GLU A 71 -7.58 2.84 -11.12
N LYS A 72 -6.38 2.73 -10.51
CA LYS A 72 -5.36 3.77 -10.62
C LYS A 72 -3.96 3.20 -10.48
N VAL A 73 -3.02 3.84 -11.15
CA VAL A 73 -1.58 3.65 -10.96
C VAL A 73 -0.98 4.96 -10.48
N THR A 74 -0.25 4.92 -9.37
CA THR A 74 0.47 6.08 -8.81
C THR A 74 1.93 5.74 -8.61
N SER A 75 2.79 6.75 -8.61
CA SER A 75 4.21 6.60 -8.28
C SER A 75 4.50 7.22 -6.92
N GLY A 76 5.33 6.56 -6.12
CA GLY A 76 5.91 7.10 -4.90
C GLY A 76 7.42 7.21 -5.05
N ILE A 77 8.03 8.12 -4.30
CA ILE A 77 9.47 8.16 -4.10
C ILE A 77 9.70 7.82 -2.63
N GLU A 78 10.36 6.70 -2.38
CA GLU A 78 10.85 6.39 -1.04
C GLU A 78 12.30 6.85 -0.93
N LEU A 79 12.55 7.69 0.09
CA LEU A 79 13.88 8.13 0.47
C LEU A 79 14.31 7.31 1.67
N ASP A 80 15.21 6.36 1.44
CA ASP A 80 15.84 5.64 2.55
C ASP A 80 17.05 6.44 3.05
N ILE A 81 17.05 6.75 4.34
CA ILE A 81 18.11 7.50 5.01
C ILE A 81 18.84 6.52 5.91
N ASN A 82 20.05 6.17 5.53
CA ASN A 82 20.88 5.27 6.32
C ASN A 82 22.11 6.03 6.86
N GLY A 83 22.31 5.99 8.18
CA GLY A 83 23.46 6.58 8.86
C GLY A 83 23.18 6.91 10.32
N SER A 84 24.20 7.37 11.03
CA SER A 84 24.08 7.81 12.43
C SER A 84 23.57 9.25 12.48
N PHE A 85 22.36 9.46 13.00
CA PHE A 85 21.90 10.80 13.34
C PHE A 85 22.68 11.30 14.56
N PRO A 86 23.28 12.50 14.52
CA PRO A 86 23.86 13.10 15.70
C PRO A 86 22.71 13.45 16.65
N LEU A 87 22.56 12.67 17.73
CA LEU A 87 21.61 12.98 18.78
C LEU A 87 22.18 14.16 19.58
N SER A 88 21.43 15.27 19.61
CA SER A 88 21.77 16.45 20.43
C SER A 88 21.74 16.07 21.91
N SER A 89 22.87 15.66 22.48
CA SER A 89 23.03 15.54 23.94
C SER A 89 23.33 16.91 24.55
N ASN A 90 23.05 17.08 25.85
CA ASN A 90 23.16 18.33 26.64
C ASN A 90 24.55 19.03 26.66
N ASN A 91 25.53 18.56 25.90
CA ASN A 91 26.83 19.20 25.71
C ASN A 91 26.93 19.77 24.29
N TRP A 92 26.35 20.96 24.08
CA TRP A 92 26.40 21.72 22.82
C TRP A 92 27.82 22.08 22.32
N GLY A 93 28.88 21.76 23.08
CA GLY A 93 30.27 22.07 22.75
C GLY A 93 31.03 21.05 21.90
N ASN A 94 30.50 19.82 21.68
CA ASN A 94 31.25 18.72 21.05
C ASN A 94 30.50 18.06 19.86
N ASN A 95 30.01 18.85 18.91
CA ASN A 95 29.33 18.37 17.70
C ASN A 95 30.30 18.10 16.51
N PHE A 96 31.60 17.93 16.73
CA PHE A 96 32.58 17.62 15.67
C PHE A 96 32.57 16.13 15.25
N GLY A 97 31.40 15.50 15.21
CA GLY A 97 31.20 14.18 14.64
C GLY A 97 30.76 14.29 13.18
N LEU A 98 31.61 13.87 12.23
CA LEU A 98 31.18 13.69 10.84
C LEU A 98 30.10 12.61 10.79
N SER A 99 28.89 13.00 10.41
CA SER A 99 27.77 12.07 10.22
C SER A 99 27.68 11.74 8.73
N ASN A 100 27.98 10.50 8.37
CA ASN A 100 27.79 10.02 7.00
C ASN A 100 26.34 9.54 6.86
N LEU A 101 25.51 10.34 6.20
CA LEU A 101 24.17 9.96 5.78
C LEU A 101 24.22 9.56 4.31
N THR A 102 23.68 8.39 3.99
CA THR A 102 23.47 7.93 2.62
C THR A 102 21.99 8.02 2.29
N PHE A 103 21.67 8.62 1.13
CA PHE A 103 20.32 8.75 0.61
C PHE A 103 20.16 7.82 -0.58
N THR A 104 19.21 6.89 -0.49
CA THR A 104 18.84 6.04 -1.63
C THR A 104 17.45 6.42 -2.08
N ASN A 105 17.33 6.82 -3.34
CA ASN A 105 16.04 7.10 -3.97
C ASN A 105 15.53 5.82 -4.65
N ASN A 106 14.41 5.30 -4.15
CA ASN A 106 13.72 4.18 -4.79
C ASN A 106 12.38 4.66 -5.32
N ASN A 107 12.24 4.62 -6.64
CA ASN A 107 10.95 4.83 -7.30
C ASN A 107 10.05 3.62 -7.05
N ARG A 108 8.87 3.87 -6.50
CA ARG A 108 7.85 2.87 -6.21
C ARG A 108 6.67 3.06 -7.14
N ILE A 109 6.07 1.95 -7.54
CA ILE A 109 4.83 1.96 -8.34
C ILE A 109 3.74 1.35 -7.47
N ILE A 110 2.64 2.07 -7.30
CA ILE A 110 1.52 1.66 -6.47
C ILE A 110 0.32 1.44 -7.37
N LEU A 111 -0.24 0.24 -7.31
CA LEU A 111 -1.40 -0.18 -8.07
C LEU A 111 -2.61 -0.21 -7.12
N TRP A 112 -3.67 0.47 -7.53
CA TRP A 112 -4.91 0.58 -6.75
C TRP A 112 -5.97 -0.29 -7.40
N PHE A 113 -6.37 -1.34 -6.70
CA PHE A 113 -7.38 -2.28 -7.12
C PHE A 113 -8.66 -2.08 -6.33
N LYS A 114 -9.79 -2.16 -7.03
CA LYS A 114 -11.13 -1.99 -6.49
C LYS A 114 -11.99 -3.18 -6.92
N LYS A 115 -12.78 -3.76 -6.01
CA LYS A 115 -13.70 -4.85 -6.33
C LYS A 115 -15.15 -4.44 -6.09
N GLU A 116 -15.93 -4.42 -7.17
CA GLU A 116 -17.35 -4.03 -7.16
C GLU A 116 -18.23 -5.00 -6.37
#